data_AF-A0A3R7R8F0-F1
#
_entry.id   AF-A0A3R7R8F0-F1
#
_cell.length_a   1.000
_cell.length_b   1.000
_cell.length_c   1.000
_cell.angle_alpha   90.00
_cell.angle_beta   90.00
_cell.angle_gamma   90.00
#
_symmetry.space_group_name_H-M   'P 1'
#
loop_
_entity.id
_entity.type
_entity.pdbx_description
1 polymer ?
#
loop_
_entity_poly.entity_id
_entity_poly.type
_entity_poly.pdbx_seq_one_letter_code
_entity_poly.pdbx_strand_id
1 'polypeptide(L)'
;MILLGSLERYNYKALAMRLHTGLTVMNCPDEKEVKAMCAWRTRGRPAQEQKKYWETVGRRMSQVGPLPRYIFTEADFNGRTAAVSRALQAITPSVGRDYLDQKHESMWFPGNPFQQLLKIERESNEYGMEMMRYADMCHGLDFKVTQRLFAS
;
A
#
# COMPACT_ATOMS: atom_id res chain seq x y z
N MET A 1 -2.72 -4.90 5.54
CA MET A 1 -3.74 -3.97 6.06
C MET A 1 -3.58 -2.62 5.38
N ILE A 2 -4.69 -2.01 4.94
CA ILE A 2 -4.73 -0.64 4.39
C ILE A 2 -5.38 0.26 5.45
N LEU A 3 -4.68 1.31 5.87
CA LEU A 3 -5.24 2.31 6.79
C LEU A 3 -6.02 3.36 5.97
N LEU A 4 -7.32 3.53 6.23
CA LEU A 4 -8.16 4.50 5.51
C LEU A 4 -8.24 5.89 6.17
N GLY A 5 -7.44 6.16 7.21
CA GLY A 5 -7.39 7.46 7.90
C GLY A 5 -6.23 8.35 7.43
N SER A 6 -6.44 9.69 7.45
CA SER A 6 -5.35 10.66 7.25
C SER A 6 -4.32 10.56 8.38
N LEU A 7 -3.07 10.30 8.01
CA LEU A 7 -1.92 10.14 8.91
C LEU A 7 -1.35 11.47 9.43
N GLU A 8 -1.76 12.61 8.86
CA GLU A 8 -1.19 13.92 9.19
C GLU A 8 -1.51 14.42 10.60
N ARG A 9 -2.52 13.87 11.29
CA ARG A 9 -3.05 14.41 12.56
C ARG A 9 -2.78 13.60 13.83
N TYR A 10 -2.13 12.44 13.77
CA TYR A 10 -2.10 11.53 14.92
C TYR A 10 -0.69 11.10 15.34
N ASN A 11 -0.41 11.21 16.64
CA ASN A 11 0.78 10.65 17.29
C ASN A 11 0.67 9.10 17.37
N TYR A 12 1.79 8.39 17.23
CA TYR A 12 1.86 6.92 17.17
C TYR A 12 1.20 6.20 18.35
N LYS A 13 1.40 6.69 19.57
CA LYS A 13 0.74 6.12 20.77
C LYS A 13 -0.78 6.21 20.68
N ALA A 14 -1.30 7.28 20.09
CA ALA A 14 -2.72 7.47 19.82
C ALA A 14 -3.20 6.66 18.61
N LEU A 15 -2.35 6.41 17.59
CA LEU A 15 -2.65 5.51 16.48
C LEU A 15 -2.74 4.05 16.96
N ALA A 16 -1.79 3.57 17.75
CA ALA A 16 -1.80 2.23 18.33
C ALA A 16 -3.03 2.03 19.25
N MET A 17 -3.34 3.02 20.11
CA MET A 17 -4.59 3.04 20.88
C MET A 17 -5.83 3.03 19.99
N ARG A 18 -5.85 3.77 18.88
CA ARG A 18 -6.99 3.82 17.93
C ARG A 18 -7.14 2.57 17.06
N LEU A 19 -6.05 1.91 16.70
CA LEU A 19 -6.09 0.57 16.10
C LEU A 19 -6.73 -0.44 17.06
N HIS A 20 -6.54 -0.24 18.37
CA HIS A 20 -7.25 -0.99 19.42
C HIS A 20 -8.69 -0.52 19.71
N THR A 21 -9.06 0.73 19.37
CA THR A 21 -10.34 1.35 19.80
C THR A 21 -11.30 1.76 18.67
N GLY A 22 -11.06 1.38 17.40
CA GLY A 22 -12.10 1.48 16.37
C GLY A 22 -11.70 1.95 14.97
N LEU A 23 -10.41 1.94 14.59
CA LEU A 23 -10.03 2.15 13.19
C LEU A 23 -10.43 0.92 12.36
N THR A 24 -11.23 1.10 11.30
CA THR A 24 -11.56 0.00 10.38
C THR A 24 -10.32 -0.39 9.59
N VAL A 25 -9.62 -1.38 10.12
CA VAL A 25 -8.54 -2.07 9.44
C VAL A 25 -9.16 -2.96 8.37
N MET A 26 -8.96 -2.61 7.11
CA MET A 26 -9.32 -3.49 6.01
C MET A 26 -8.10 -4.29 5.55
N ASN A 27 -8.32 -5.58 5.29
CA ASN A 27 -7.35 -6.38 4.57
C ASN A 27 -7.14 -5.81 3.17
N CYS A 28 -5.90 -5.93 2.68
CA CYS A 28 -5.61 -5.63 1.30
C CYS A 28 -6.15 -6.82 0.49
N PRO A 29 -7.06 -6.61 -0.47
CA PRO A 29 -7.59 -7.73 -1.23
C PRO A 29 -6.48 -8.39 -2.05
N ASP A 30 -6.55 -9.70 -2.18
CA ASP A 30 -5.67 -10.45 -3.06
C ASP A 30 -6.09 -10.32 -4.54
N GLU A 31 -5.30 -10.89 -5.44
CA GLU A 31 -5.58 -10.83 -6.87
C GLU A 31 -6.93 -11.45 -7.25
N LYS A 32 -7.31 -12.56 -6.61
CA LYS A 32 -8.56 -13.27 -6.90
C LYS A 32 -9.76 -12.45 -6.44
N GLU A 33 -9.66 -11.82 -5.27
CA GLU A 33 -10.68 -10.91 -4.74
C GLU A 33 -10.85 -9.68 -5.65
N VAL A 34 -9.75 -9.06 -6.11
CA VAL A 34 -9.85 -7.94 -7.06
C VAL A 34 -10.42 -8.39 -8.40
N LYS A 35 -10.05 -9.58 -8.88
CA LYS A 35 -10.62 -10.16 -10.10
C LYS A 35 -12.13 -10.40 -9.99
N ALA A 36 -12.59 -10.90 -8.85
CA ALA A 36 -14.02 -11.05 -8.55
C ALA A 36 -14.73 -9.69 -8.52
N MET A 37 -14.13 -8.66 -7.90
CA MET A 37 -14.66 -7.29 -7.94
C MET A 37 -14.75 -6.75 -9.37
N CYS A 38 -13.78 -7.04 -10.23
CA CYS A 38 -13.80 -6.66 -11.64
C CYS A 38 -14.95 -7.32 -12.40
N ALA A 39 -15.13 -8.63 -12.23
CA ALA A 39 -16.24 -9.38 -12.82
C ALA A 39 -17.59 -8.80 -12.36
N TRP A 40 -17.75 -8.53 -11.07
CA TRP A 40 -18.99 -7.95 -10.53
C TRP A 40 -19.31 -6.56 -11.06
N ARG A 41 -18.30 -5.68 -11.17
CA ARG A 41 -18.44 -4.31 -11.70
C ARG A 41 -18.80 -4.28 -13.19
N THR A 42 -18.39 -5.31 -13.93
CA THR A 42 -18.58 -5.40 -15.38
C THR A 42 -19.58 -6.48 -15.80
N ARG A 43 -20.37 -7.00 -14.86
CA ARG A 43 -21.27 -8.16 -15.04
C ARG A 43 -22.28 -8.05 -16.20
N GLY A 44 -22.69 -6.83 -16.55
CA GLY A 44 -23.61 -6.58 -17.66
C GLY A 44 -22.93 -6.33 -19.02
N ARG A 45 -21.59 -6.39 -19.06
CA ARG A 45 -20.79 -6.10 -20.26
C ARG A 45 -20.38 -7.39 -20.97
N PRO A 46 -20.09 -7.36 -22.29
CA PRO A 46 -19.57 -8.50 -23.01
C PRO A 46 -18.26 -9.05 -22.40
N ALA A 47 -18.03 -10.36 -22.51
CA ALA A 47 -16.85 -11.02 -21.95
C ALA A 47 -15.52 -10.37 -22.37
N GLN A 48 -15.44 -9.87 -23.61
CA GLN A 48 -14.26 -9.18 -24.13
C GLN A 48 -13.98 -7.86 -23.39
N GLU A 49 -15.00 -7.11 -22.99
CA GLU A 49 -14.83 -5.90 -22.19
C GLU A 49 -14.45 -6.22 -20.75
N GLN A 50 -15.03 -7.28 -20.16
CA GLN A 50 -14.65 -7.73 -18.82
C GLN A 50 -13.17 -8.12 -18.77
N LYS A 51 -12.69 -8.83 -19.80
CA LYS A 51 -11.27 -9.20 -19.95
C LYS A 51 -10.37 -7.96 -20.02
N LYS A 52 -10.67 -7.01 -20.90
CA LYS A 52 -9.90 -5.75 -21.04
C LYS A 52 -9.89 -4.93 -19.75
N TYR A 53 -11.02 -4.89 -19.04
CA TYR A 53 -11.13 -4.21 -17.76
C TYR A 53 -10.22 -4.88 -16.71
N TRP A 54 -10.25 -6.21 -16.61
CA TRP A 54 -9.35 -6.97 -15.73
C TRP A 54 -7.87 -6.74 -16.06
N GLU A 55 -7.46 -6.82 -17.34
CA GLU A 55 -6.08 -6.58 -17.76
C GLU A 55 -5.60 -5.19 -17.34
N THR A 56 -6.47 -4.19 -17.45
CA THR A 56 -6.17 -2.81 -17.02
C THR A 56 -6.00 -2.73 -15.51
N VAL A 57 -6.91 -3.31 -14.72
CA VAL A 57 -6.85 -3.30 -13.25
C VAL A 57 -5.65 -4.09 -12.75
N GLY A 58 -5.39 -5.28 -13.29
CA GLY A 58 -4.25 -6.12 -12.92
C GLY A 58 -2.90 -5.44 -13.16
N ARG A 59 -2.76 -4.73 -14.31
CA ARG A 59 -1.56 -3.90 -14.56
C ARG A 59 -1.41 -2.77 -13.54
N ARG A 60 -2.50 -2.13 -13.12
CA ARG A 60 -2.43 -1.09 -12.08
C ARG A 60 -2.03 -1.68 -10.73
N MET A 61 -2.58 -2.84 -10.38
CA MET A 61 -2.21 -3.55 -9.14
C MET A 61 -0.73 -3.88 -9.08
N SER A 62 -0.13 -4.36 -10.18
CA SER A 62 1.29 -4.67 -10.20
C SER A 62 2.18 -3.42 -10.04
N GLN A 63 1.65 -2.23 -10.36
CA GLN A 63 2.38 -0.96 -10.31
C GLN A 63 2.20 -0.18 -9.00
N VAL A 64 1.03 -0.24 -8.36
CA VAL A 64 0.70 0.58 -7.17
C VAL A 64 0.09 -0.19 -6.00
N GLY A 65 0.00 -1.52 -6.10
CA GLY A 65 -0.59 -2.41 -5.09
C GLY A 65 -2.07 -2.68 -5.31
N PRO A 66 -2.63 -3.72 -4.67
CA PRO A 66 -4.03 -4.10 -4.82
C PRO A 66 -4.96 -3.24 -3.94
N LEU A 67 -4.86 -1.93 -4.08
CA LEU A 67 -5.67 -0.96 -3.34
C LEU A 67 -6.88 -0.57 -4.18
N PRO A 68 -8.11 -1.05 -3.88
CA PRO A 68 -9.30 -0.80 -4.70
C PRO A 68 -9.51 0.65 -5.09
N ARG A 69 -9.21 1.57 -4.16
CA ARG A 69 -9.30 3.01 -4.35
C ARG A 69 -8.50 3.52 -5.55
N TYR A 70 -7.34 2.92 -5.85
CA TYR A 70 -6.39 3.45 -6.82
C TYR A 70 -6.30 2.66 -8.13
N ILE A 71 -7.01 1.52 -8.24
CA ILE A 71 -6.83 0.61 -9.38
C ILE A 71 -8.03 0.60 -10.34
N PHE A 72 -9.22 1.00 -9.88
CA PHE A 72 -10.43 0.90 -10.71
C PHE A 72 -10.62 2.06 -11.69
N THR A 73 -10.18 3.27 -11.34
CA THR A 73 -10.29 4.44 -12.22
C THR A 73 -8.91 4.91 -12.68
N GLU A 74 -8.86 5.57 -13.83
CA GLU A 74 -7.62 6.16 -14.33
C GLU A 74 -7.17 7.37 -13.50
N ALA A 75 -8.12 8.23 -13.11
CA ALA A 75 -7.81 9.41 -12.29
C ALA A 75 -7.18 9.02 -10.95
N ASP A 76 -7.77 8.03 -10.24
CA ASP A 76 -7.23 7.59 -8.95
C ASP A 76 -5.88 6.89 -9.11
N PHE A 77 -5.71 6.11 -10.18
CA PHE A 77 -4.44 5.47 -10.52
C PHE A 77 -3.34 6.49 -10.80
N ASN A 78 -3.64 7.52 -11.58
CA ASN A 78 -2.69 8.59 -11.90
C ASN A 78 -2.33 9.39 -10.64
N GLY A 79 -3.32 9.71 -9.80
CA GLY A 79 -3.09 10.35 -8.51
C GLY A 79 -2.18 9.54 -7.59
N ARG A 80 -2.40 8.22 -7.51
CA ARG A 80 -1.56 7.31 -6.75
C ARG A 80 -0.15 7.22 -7.31
N THR A 81 -0.01 7.12 -8.62
CA THR A 81 1.29 7.07 -9.30
C THR A 81 2.10 8.35 -9.05
N ALA A 82 1.46 9.52 -9.09
CA ALA A 82 2.11 10.78 -8.75
C ALA A 82 2.52 10.85 -7.26
N ALA A 83 1.70 10.33 -6.35
CA ALA A 83 2.06 10.23 -4.94
C ALA A 83 3.26 9.30 -4.70
N VAL A 84 3.29 8.13 -5.36
CA VAL A 84 4.41 7.19 -5.33
C VAL A 84 5.69 7.83 -5.86
N SER A 85 5.61 8.54 -7.00
CA SER A 85 6.77 9.22 -7.60
C SER A 85 7.36 10.27 -6.66
N ARG A 86 6.51 11.10 -6.03
CA ARG A 86 6.94 12.08 -5.03
C ARG A 86 7.57 11.41 -3.80
N ALA A 87 6.99 10.32 -3.32
CA ALA A 87 7.54 9.56 -2.20
C ALA A 87 8.93 9.00 -2.53
N LEU A 88 9.11 8.38 -3.69
CA LEU A 88 10.42 7.89 -4.14
C LEU A 88 11.46 9.01 -4.23
N GLN A 89 11.09 10.19 -4.72
CA GLN A 89 11.99 11.34 -4.78
C GLN A 89 12.39 11.85 -3.39
N ALA A 90 11.46 11.80 -2.43
CA ALA A 90 11.69 12.22 -1.04
C ALA A 90 12.52 11.22 -0.21
N ILE A 91 12.84 10.03 -0.72
CA ILE A 91 13.79 9.12 -0.07
C ILE A 91 15.20 9.74 -0.18
N THR A 92 15.71 10.23 0.95
CA THR A 92 17.09 10.69 1.11
C THR A 92 17.98 9.54 1.59
N PRO A 93 19.33 9.64 1.48
CA PRO A 93 20.22 8.59 2.00
C PRO A 93 20.05 8.29 3.49
N SER A 94 19.72 9.29 4.32
CA SER A 94 19.45 9.08 5.75
C SER A 94 18.18 8.27 5.97
N VAL A 95 17.09 8.67 5.32
CA VAL A 95 15.79 7.96 5.39
C VAL A 95 15.89 6.55 4.81
N GLY A 96 16.68 6.37 3.75
CA GLY A 96 16.96 5.06 3.16
C GLY A 96 17.75 4.14 4.09
N ARG A 97 18.74 4.66 4.82
CA ARG A 97 19.46 3.87 5.83
C ARG A 97 18.55 3.44 6.97
N ASP A 98 17.72 4.34 7.49
CA ASP A 98 16.75 3.97 8.54
C ASP A 98 15.78 2.86 8.08
N TYR A 99 15.47 2.82 6.78
CA TYR A 99 14.68 1.74 6.19
C TYR A 99 15.43 0.40 6.16
N LEU A 100 16.68 0.41 5.68
CA LEU A 100 17.53 -0.80 5.61
C LEU A 100 17.85 -1.36 6.99
N ASP A 101 18.04 -0.49 7.98
CA ASP A 101 18.27 -0.85 9.38
C ASP A 101 16.99 -1.34 10.09
N GLN A 102 15.86 -1.42 9.36
CA GLN A 102 14.54 -1.83 9.88
C GLN A 102 14.17 -1.11 11.17
N LYS A 103 14.46 0.20 11.27
CA LYS A 103 14.05 0.98 12.44
C LYS A 103 12.54 1.21 12.37
N HIS A 104 11.78 0.22 12.80
CA HIS A 104 10.34 0.16 12.62
C HIS A 104 9.60 1.37 13.19
N GLU A 105 10.14 2.00 14.24
CA GLU A 105 9.60 3.23 14.85
C GLU A 105 9.77 4.48 13.97
N SER A 106 10.79 4.54 13.09
CA SER A 106 11.06 5.72 12.24
C SER A 106 10.27 5.73 10.93
N MET A 107 9.78 4.57 10.48
CA MET A 107 9.07 4.42 9.21
C MET A 107 7.66 5.05 9.19
N TRP A 108 7.05 5.26 10.36
CA TRP A 108 5.66 5.72 10.47
C TRP A 108 5.50 7.11 11.11
N PHE A 109 6.52 7.97 10.97
CA PHE A 109 6.41 9.39 11.30
C PHE A 109 5.72 10.17 10.16
N PRO A 110 4.82 11.14 10.44
CA PRO A 110 4.21 11.99 9.42
C PRO A 110 5.27 12.61 8.50
N GLY A 111 5.11 12.45 7.19
CA GLY A 111 6.07 12.94 6.20
C GLY A 111 7.16 11.93 5.83
N ASN A 112 7.21 10.75 6.46
CA ASN A 112 8.08 9.67 5.97
C ASN A 112 7.57 9.17 4.60
N PRO A 113 8.41 9.17 3.55
CA PRO A 113 7.99 8.76 2.20
C PRO A 113 7.50 7.31 2.12
N PHE A 114 7.99 6.41 2.97
CA PHE A 114 7.65 4.99 2.94
C PHE A 114 6.17 4.70 3.28
N GLN A 115 5.47 5.63 3.93
CA GLN A 115 4.03 5.52 4.18
C GLN A 115 3.21 5.41 2.89
N GLN A 116 3.74 5.94 1.78
CA GLN A 116 3.10 5.86 0.46
C GLN A 116 3.53 4.61 -0.33
N LEU A 117 4.51 3.85 0.16
CA LEU A 117 5.20 2.80 -0.59
C LEU A 117 5.02 1.41 0.01
N LEU A 118 4.70 1.34 1.31
CA LEU A 118 4.57 0.10 2.06
C LEU A 118 3.14 -0.10 2.59
N LYS A 119 2.85 -1.32 3.00
CA LYS A 119 1.69 -1.68 3.81
C LYS A 119 2.16 -2.21 5.17
N ILE A 120 1.24 -2.20 6.13
CA ILE A 120 1.45 -2.84 7.43
C ILE A 120 0.72 -4.18 7.41
N GLU A 121 1.38 -5.22 7.90
CA GLU A 121 0.82 -6.54 8.18
C GLU A 121 0.80 -6.75 9.68
N ARG A 122 -0.28 -7.33 10.18
CA ARG A 122 -0.40 -7.75 11.58
C ARG A 122 -0.22 -9.25 11.60
N GLU A 123 0.72 -9.71 12.41
CA GLU A 123 1.04 -11.12 12.58
C GLU A 123 0.81 -11.46 14.05
N SER A 124 0.04 -12.52 14.31
CA SER A 124 -0.05 -13.09 15.65
C SER A 124 1.03 -14.17 15.78
N ASN A 125 1.91 -14.05 16.76
CA ASN A 125 2.84 -15.14 17.05
C ASN A 125 2.14 -16.29 17.82
N GLU A 126 2.88 -17.38 18.05
CA GLU A 126 2.39 -18.57 18.77
C GLU A 126 1.92 -18.30 20.20
N TYR A 127 2.33 -17.17 20.80
CA TYR A 127 1.94 -16.72 22.13
C TYR A 127 0.73 -15.76 22.11
N GLY A 128 0.11 -15.53 20.94
CA GLY A 128 -0.99 -14.59 20.78
C GLY A 128 -0.58 -13.12 20.86
N MET A 129 0.72 -12.81 20.84
CA MET A 129 1.18 -11.43 20.73
C MET A 129 1.07 -10.97 19.29
N GLU A 130 0.47 -9.80 19.11
CA GLU A 130 0.39 -9.14 17.81
C GLU A 130 1.67 -8.35 17.53
N MET A 131 2.32 -8.68 16.43
CA MET A 131 3.44 -7.94 15.87
C MET A 131 2.98 -7.20 14.62
N MET A 132 3.57 -6.04 14.37
CA MET A 132 3.37 -5.28 13.14
C MET A 132 4.61 -5.39 12.27
N ARG A 133 4.42 -5.81 11.02
CA ARG A 133 5.48 -5.92 10.02
C ARG A 133 5.21 -4.95 8.87
N TYR A 134 6.27 -4.32 8.37
CA TYR A 134 6.18 -3.60 7.09
C TYR A 134 6.41 -4.58 5.96
N ALA A 135 5.55 -4.49 4.95
CA ALA A 135 5.63 -5.33 3.78
C ALA A 135 5.37 -4.50 2.53
N ASP A 136 5.86 -4.98 1.40
CA ASP A 136 5.65 -4.33 0.14
C ASP A 136 4.20 -4.45 -0.32
N MET A 137 3.68 -3.38 -0.90
CA MET A 137 2.34 -3.41 -1.47
C MET A 137 2.26 -4.28 -2.73
N CYS A 138 3.30 -4.27 -3.54
CA CYS A 138 3.47 -5.12 -4.72
C CYS A 138 4.94 -5.14 -5.16
N HIS A 139 5.31 -6.17 -5.92
CA HIS A 139 6.65 -6.33 -6.50
C HIS A 139 7.09 -5.11 -7.33
N GLY A 140 6.19 -4.45 -8.06
CA GLY A 140 6.54 -3.27 -8.86
C GLY A 140 6.92 -2.04 -8.04
N LEU A 141 6.42 -1.90 -6.81
CA LEU A 141 6.83 -0.84 -5.90
C LEU A 141 8.12 -1.19 -5.17
N ASP A 142 8.24 -2.44 -4.70
CA ASP A 142 9.47 -2.96 -4.10
C ASP A 142 10.67 -2.74 -5.03
N PHE A 143 10.53 -3.12 -6.30
CA PHE A 143 11.57 -2.90 -7.30
C PHE A 143 11.98 -1.42 -7.42
N LYS A 144 11.01 -0.49 -7.44
CA LYS A 144 11.29 0.96 -7.53
C LYS A 144 11.95 1.50 -6.25
N VAL A 145 11.54 1.02 -5.09
CA VAL A 145 12.15 1.36 -3.80
C VAL A 145 13.60 0.90 -3.78
N THR A 146 13.83 -0.35 -4.14
CA THR A 146 15.17 -0.94 -4.24
C THR A 146 16.05 -0.13 -5.19
N GLN A 147 15.59 0.16 -6.41
CA GLN A 147 16.31 1.01 -7.34
C GLN A 147 16.64 2.38 -6.74
N ARG A 148 15.70 3.00 -6.01
CA ARG A 148 15.92 4.31 -5.41
C ARG A 148 16.98 4.27 -4.29
N LEU A 149 16.97 3.22 -3.47
CA LEU A 149 17.90 3.03 -2.35
C LEU A 149 19.34 2.81 -2.84
N PHE A 150 19.52 2.06 -3.93
CA PHE A 150 20.84 1.67 -4.44
C PHE A 150 21.32 2.50 -5.64
N ALA A 151 20.58 3.53 -6.05
CA ALA A 151 21.02 4.48 -7.09
C ALA A 151 21.96 5.58 -6.57
N SER A 152 22.44 5.48 -5.31
CA SER A 152 23.27 6.49 -4.64
C SER A 152 24.69 6.01 -4.42
#